data_AF-A0A2E9VDR3-F1
#
_entry.id   AF-A0A2E9VDR3-F1
#
_cell.length_a   1.000
_cell.length_b   1.000
_cell.length_c   1.000
_cell.angle_alpha   90.00
_cell.angle_beta   90.00
_cell.angle_gamma   90.00
#
_symmetry.space_group_name_H-M   'P 1'
#
loop_
_entity.id
_entity.type
_entity.pdbx_description
1 polymer ?
#
loop_
_entity_poly.entity_id
_entity_poly.type
_entity_poly.pdbx_seq_one_letter_code
_entity_poly.pdbx_strand_id
1 'polypeptide(L)'
;MFELSLFNSAQFADQGLSLLGTLLLTSLSARTRMYGFITFIVVNIPGIYLLVVTELWWILVVTPLWLYLNYRGFINNYREHRDHKIGST
;
A
#
# COMPACT_ATOMS: atom_id res chain seq x y z
N MET A 1 4.42 -11.38 -24.43
CA MET A 1 4.49 -11.32 -22.94
C MET A 1 5.12 -10.04 -22.43
N PHE A 2 6.13 -9.46 -23.10
CA PHE A 2 6.63 -8.09 -22.83
C PHE A 2 6.07 -7.06 -23.83
N GLU A 3 4.75 -7.00 -23.96
CA GLU A 3 4.13 -5.89 -24.69
C GLU A 3 3.97 -4.70 -23.75
N LEU A 4 4.38 -3.52 -24.20
CA LEU A 4 4.12 -2.26 -23.49
C LEU A 4 2.65 -1.89 -23.71
N SER A 5 1.78 -2.49 -22.92
CA SER A 5 0.35 -2.19 -22.86
C SER A 5 0.00 -1.57 -21.51
N LEU A 6 -1.07 -0.78 -21.46
CA LEU A 6 -1.56 -0.19 -20.21
C LEU A 6 -1.86 -1.27 -19.16
N PHE A 7 -2.38 -2.41 -19.61
CA PHE A 7 -2.64 -3.58 -18.75
C PHE A 7 -1.36 -4.14 -18.13
N ASN A 8 -0.34 -4.45 -18.94
CA ASN A 8 0.92 -5.01 -18.44
C ASN A 8 1.66 -4.00 -17.54
N SER A 9 1.61 -2.71 -17.87
CA SER A 9 2.16 -1.64 -17.04
C SER A 9 1.45 -1.53 -15.69
N ALA A 10 0.12 -1.66 -15.66
CA ALA A 10 -0.65 -1.66 -14.42
C ALA A 10 -0.34 -2.89 -13.56
N GLN A 11 -0.21 -4.08 -14.16
CA GLN A 11 0.21 -5.30 -13.44
C GLN A 11 1.61 -5.17 -12.84
N PHE A 12 2.55 -4.63 -13.61
CA PHE A 12 3.91 -4.40 -13.12
C PHE A 12 3.92 -3.37 -11.99
N ALA A 13 3.17 -2.27 -12.12
CA ALA A 13 3.07 -1.25 -11.09
C ALA A 13 2.42 -1.80 -9.81
N ASP A 14 1.34 -2.58 -9.92
CA ASP A 14 0.64 -3.21 -8.81
C ASP A 14 1.57 -4.15 -8.01
N GLN A 15 2.26 -5.06 -8.69
CA GLN A 15 3.20 -5.99 -8.08
C GLN A 15 4.45 -5.28 -7.54
N GLY A 16 5.05 -4.39 -8.33
CA GLY A 16 6.29 -3.69 -7.97
C GLY A 16 6.12 -2.75 -6.77
N LEU A 17 5.05 -1.95 -6.75
CA LEU A 17 4.76 -1.09 -5.63
C LEU A 17 4.32 -1.90 -4.39
N SER A 18 3.68 -3.06 -4.56
CA SER A 18 3.36 -3.96 -3.44
C SER A 18 4.62 -4.54 -2.77
N LEU A 19 5.63 -4.90 -3.57
CA LEU A 19 6.94 -5.32 -3.06
C LEU A 19 7.64 -4.19 -2.30
N LEU A 20 7.62 -2.97 -2.85
CA LEU A 20 8.18 -1.79 -2.16
C LEU A 20 7.44 -1.50 -0.85
N GLY A 21 6.11 -1.53 -0.86
CA GLY A 21 5.30 -1.36 0.34
C GLY A 21 5.65 -2.40 1.40
N THR A 22 5.77 -3.67 1.00
CA THR A 22 6.16 -4.77 1.91
C THR A 22 7.55 -4.55 2.51
N LEU A 23 8.53 -4.18 1.69
CA LEU A 23 9.88 -3.84 2.16
C LEU A 23 9.85 -2.75 3.24
N LEU A 24 9.08 -1.68 3.00
CA LEU A 24 8.94 -0.58 3.95
C LEU A 24 8.24 -1.01 5.26
N LEU A 25 7.22 -1.87 5.17
CA LEU A 25 6.53 -2.43 6.35
C LEU A 25 7.44 -3.32 7.20
N THR A 26 8.42 -4.00 6.61
CA THR A 26 9.40 -4.83 7.36
C THR A 26 10.49 -4.02 8.06
N SER A 27 10.50 -2.70 7.91
CA SER A 27 11.50 -1.85 8.56
C SER A 27 11.27 -1.74 10.07
N LEU A 28 12.37 -1.61 10.84
CA LEU A 28 12.34 -1.35 12.28
C LEU A 28 11.83 0.07 12.63
N SER A 29 11.97 1.02 11.71
CA SER A 29 11.56 2.41 11.94
C SER A 29 10.06 2.59 11.75
N ALA A 30 9.36 3.09 12.78
CA ALA A 30 7.94 3.47 12.69
C ALA A 30 7.66 4.43 11.52
N ARG A 31 8.58 5.37 11.25
CA ARG A 31 8.46 6.30 10.12
C ARG A 31 8.51 5.56 8.78
N THR A 32 9.40 4.59 8.63
CA THR A 32 9.54 3.82 7.39
C THR A 32 8.34 2.91 7.17
N ARG A 33 7.84 2.25 8.23
CA ARG A 33 6.58 1.47 8.19
C ARG A 33 5.40 2.33 7.76
N MET A 34 5.32 3.58 8.25
CA MET A 34 4.30 4.55 7.85
C MET A 34 4.32 4.83 6.34
N TYR A 35 5.51 4.99 5.73
CA TYR A 35 5.63 5.10 4.27
C TYR A 35 5.18 3.83 3.56
N GLY A 36 5.41 2.64 4.13
CA GLY A 36 4.87 1.39 3.60
C GLY A 36 3.35 1.39 3.47
N PHE A 37 2.63 1.80 4.52
CA PHE A 37 1.17 1.94 4.45
C PHE A 37 0.71 2.98 3.41
N ILE A 38 1.45 4.09 3.23
CA ILE A 38 1.17 5.07 2.17
C ILE A 38 1.36 4.43 0.78
N THR A 39 2.46 3.70 0.58
CA THR A 39 2.74 3.01 -0.70
C THR A 39 1.64 2.02 -1.04
N PHE A 40 1.12 1.29 -0.05
CA PHE A 40 -0.02 0.40 -0.24
C PHE A 40 -1.26 1.15 -0.72
N ILE A 41 -1.61 2.29 -0.12
CA ILE A 41 -2.75 3.13 -0.58
C ILE A 41 -2.56 3.54 -2.05
N VAL A 42 -1.34 3.89 -2.47
CA VAL A 42 -1.04 4.23 -3.87
C VAL A 42 -1.16 3.03 -4.80
N VAL A 43 -0.73 1.83 -4.36
CA VAL A 43 -0.92 0.55 -5.07
C VAL A 43 -2.37 0.30 -5.45
N ASN A 44 -3.31 0.79 -4.64
CA ASN A 44 -4.72 0.58 -4.91
C ASN A 44 -5.17 1.24 -6.22
N ILE A 45 -4.48 2.26 -6.72
CA ILE A 45 -4.80 2.94 -7.99
C ILE A 45 -4.66 1.98 -9.19
N PRO A 46 -3.48 1.39 -9.48
CA PRO A 46 -3.39 0.38 -10.54
C PRO A 46 -4.22 -0.86 -10.23
N GLY A 47 -4.34 -1.27 -8.95
CA GLY A 47 -5.18 -2.40 -8.55
C GLY A 47 -6.66 -2.24 -8.90
N ILE A 48 -7.24 -1.04 -8.70
CA ILE A 48 -8.64 -0.74 -9.08
C ILE A 48 -8.82 -0.78 -10.61
N TYR A 49 -7.86 -0.27 -11.37
CA TYR A 49 -7.91 -0.38 -12.84
C TYR A 49 -7.91 -1.84 -13.29
N LEU A 50 -7.02 -2.66 -12.72
CA LEU A 50 -6.95 -4.08 -13.02
C LEU A 50 -8.26 -4.79 -12.64
N LEU A 51 -8.85 -4.47 -11.49
CA LEU A 51 -10.13 -5.01 -11.05
C LEU A 51 -11.22 -4.82 -12.11
N VAL A 52 -11.35 -3.60 -12.64
CA VAL A 52 -12.39 -3.28 -13.65
C VAL A 52 -12.13 -4.04 -14.95
N VAL A 53 -10.89 -4.04 -15.44
CA VAL A 53 -10.54 -4.67 -16.72
C VAL A 53 -10.60 -6.19 -16.67
N THR A 54 -10.38 -6.78 -15.49
CA THR A 54 -10.42 -8.24 -15.28
C THR A 54 -11.73 -8.75 -14.70
N GLU A 55 -12.72 -7.87 -14.50
CA GLU A 55 -14.03 -8.19 -13.92
C GLU A 55 -13.95 -8.87 -12.53
N LEU A 56 -12.88 -8.60 -11.77
CA LEU A 56 -12.63 -9.18 -10.44
C LEU A 56 -13.41 -8.44 -9.33
N TRP A 57 -14.72 -8.31 -9.50
CA TRP A 57 -15.59 -7.52 -8.62
C TRP A 57 -15.57 -7.93 -7.14
N TRP A 58 -15.22 -9.18 -6.84
CA TRP A 58 -15.02 -9.66 -5.46
C TRP A 58 -13.98 -8.84 -4.68
N ILE A 59 -12.99 -8.27 -5.37
CA ILE A 59 -11.98 -7.42 -4.73
C ILE A 59 -12.63 -6.13 -4.17
N LEU A 60 -13.69 -5.59 -4.80
CA LEU A 60 -14.38 -4.40 -4.29
C LEU A 60 -14.98 -4.62 -2.90
N VAL A 61 -15.41 -5.85 -2.60
CA VAL A 61 -15.95 -6.19 -1.28
C VAL A 61 -14.85 -6.20 -0.22
N VAL A 62 -13.62 -6.55 -0.61
CA VAL A 62 -12.46 -6.66 0.29
C VAL A 62 -11.73 -5.31 0.45
N THR A 63 -11.76 -4.45 -0.58
CA THR A 63 -11.09 -3.14 -0.57
C THR A 63 -11.42 -2.26 0.65
N PRO A 64 -12.68 -2.15 1.12
CA PRO A 64 -13.01 -1.38 2.32
C PRO A 64 -12.30 -1.90 3.58
N LEU A 65 -12.23 -3.22 3.76
CA LEU A 65 -11.53 -3.84 4.89
C LEU A 65 -10.03 -3.56 4.79
N TRP A 66 -9.46 -3.74 3.62
CA TRP A 66 -8.05 -3.48 3.36
C TRP A 66 -7.68 -2.01 3.59
N LEU A 67 -8.53 -1.06 3.18
CA LEU A 67 -8.36 0.38 3.42
C LEU A 67 -8.40 0.70 4.91
N TYR A 68 -9.35 0.12 5.63
CA TYR A 68 -9.46 0.29 7.08
C TYR A 68 -8.20 -0.19 7.80
N LEU A 69 -7.68 -1.37 7.44
CA LEU A 69 -6.46 -1.92 8.04
C LEU A 69 -5.23 -1.05 7.74
N ASN A 70 -5.08 -0.57 6.49
CA ASN A 70 -3.99 0.33 6.12
C ASN A 70 -4.06 1.65 6.89
N TYR A 71 -5.25 2.23 7.01
CA TYR A 71 -5.46 3.45 7.78
C TYR A 71 -5.09 3.26 9.26
N ARG A 72 -5.54 2.16 9.88
CA ARG A 72 -5.18 1.82 11.27
C ARG A 72 -3.68 1.64 11.44
N GLY A 73 -3.03 0.92 10.52
CA GLY A 73 -1.58 0.74 10.51
C GLY A 73 -0.82 2.06 10.41
N PHE A 74 -1.23 2.92 9.48
CA PHE A 74 -0.67 4.26 9.30
C PHE A 74 -0.78 5.10 10.59
N ILE A 75 -1.97 5.22 11.17
CA ILE A 75 -2.20 6.03 12.38
C ILE A 75 -1.38 5.52 13.56
N ASN A 76 -1.29 4.21 13.77
CA ASN A 76 -0.52 3.64 14.86
C ASN A 76 0.97 3.98 14.74
N ASN A 77 1.54 3.83 13.55
CA ASN A 77 2.95 4.15 13.30
C ASN A 77 3.23 5.65 13.36
N TYR A 78 2.27 6.48 12.94
CA TYR A 78 2.36 7.94 13.08
C TYR A 78 2.42 8.35 14.56
N ARG A 79 1.58 7.75 15.42
CA ARG A 79 1.60 8.00 16.87
C ARG A 79 2.91 7.54 17.49
N GLU A 80 3.36 6.32 17.19
CA GLU A 80 4.64 5.78 17.67
C GLU A 80 5.83 6.67 17.26
N HIS A 81 5.84 7.17 16.02
CA HIS A 81 6.88 8.09 15.56
C HIS A 81 6.85 9.44 16.31
N ARG A 82 5.66 9.96 16.64
CA ARG A 82 5.51 11.20 17.41
C ARG A 82 5.96 11.03 18.86
N ASP A 83 5.58 9.94 19.50
CA ASP A 83 5.89 9.69 20.91
C ASP A 83 7.41 9.47 21.11
N HIS A 84 8.06 8.77 20.17
CA HIS A 84 9.53 8.66 20.14
C HIS A 84 10.24 10.02 20.00
N LYS A 85 9.60 10.98 19.33
CA LYS A 85 10.16 12.33 19.12
C LYS A 85 10.02 13.23 20.36
N ILE A 86 9.07 12.92 21.25
CA ILE A 86 8.82 13.66 22.50
C ILE A 86 9.68 13.11 23.64
N GLY A 87 9.89 11.79 23.71
CA GLY A 87 10.74 11.17 24.73
C GLY A 87 12.25 11.38 24.54
N SER A 88 12.68 11.99 23.43
CA SER A 88 14.09 12.30 23.13
C SER A 88 14.45 13.78 23.32
N THR A 89 13.54 14.58 23.88
CA THR A 89 13.73 16.00 24.26
C THR A 89 13.67 16.13 25.76
#